data_AF-U5E7D6-F1
#
_entry.id   AF-U5E7D6-F1
#
_cell.length_a   1.000
_cell.length_b   1.000
_cell.length_c   1.000
_cell.angle_alpha   90.00
_cell.angle_beta   90.00
_cell.angle_gamma   90.00
#
_symmetry.space_group_name_H-M   'P 1'
#
loop_
_entity.id
_entity.type
_entity.pdbx_description
1 polymer ?
#
loop_
_entity_poly.entity_id
_entity_poly.type
_entity_poly.pdbx_seq_one_letter_code
_entity_poly.pdbx_strand_id
1 'polypeptide(L)'
;MLGSGGMGTVYVAAHPRLPRRDALKVLAGEFGADPEFRARFVREAELAAQLDHPNIIGVYDRGIEHGQLWIAMRFIDGPDAAALLRADALPPSRVAHLITGVARGLDHAHRAGMLHRDVKPANILVEVIPGQPDRVAVTDFGIAKAVAGTTLTQAGTILATVAYAAPEQLSGAVVDPRADVYALGCTLYELLTGAKPFPRASVDAVITAHLTEPPPRPSAVADLPRAIDEVIARAMAKDPQRRYASCHELASATARALGLEAESVPVGRRAPRRGLVVALGAVAAVAVLAVAGVVVLNRDSSTSGASGPTSSAVALDPNSWAAHQWVIDAFPGLLPKTQVDSGFQGILCSPVDENQRTIDARETRYSTHTLACNGNRDPVSRLILQCGTDEPAPEFKPSPRATVIGDEDWQRPSGRGHVRWSDTTDVDRPAGELQLTFADGPRTTCVLTVTGGTSGQDIFDRWWRDGPL
;
A
#
# COMPACT_ATOMS: atom_id res chain seq x y z
N MET A 1 13.69 11.05 27.18
CA MET A 1 12.63 10.51 26.29
C MET A 1 12.12 11.66 25.44
N LEU A 2 11.99 11.49 24.13
CA LEU A 2 11.48 12.51 23.20
C LEU A 2 9.97 12.41 22.98
N GLY A 3 9.43 11.18 23.02
CA GLY A 3 8.00 10.93 22.87
C GLY A 3 7.67 9.45 22.93
N SER A 4 6.41 9.13 23.16
CA SER A 4 5.87 7.77 23.19
C SER A 4 4.57 7.71 22.40
N GLY A 5 4.37 6.68 21.59
CA GLY A 5 3.14 6.44 20.85
C GLY A 5 2.84 4.94 20.73
N GLY A 6 1.72 4.59 20.08
CA GLY A 6 1.25 3.21 19.98
C GLY A 6 2.19 2.22 19.29
N MET A 7 3.27 2.68 18.66
CA MET A 7 4.27 1.83 18.00
C MET A 7 5.59 1.73 18.75
N GLY A 8 5.79 2.50 19.82
CA GLY A 8 7.05 2.52 20.57
C GLY A 8 7.39 3.89 21.18
N THR A 9 8.59 3.95 21.75
CA THR A 9 9.12 5.13 22.43
C THR A 9 10.41 5.60 21.76
N VAL A 10 10.57 6.92 21.62
CA VAL A 10 11.76 7.54 21.05
C VAL A 10 12.59 8.19 22.15
N TYR A 11 13.90 7.93 22.14
CA TYR A 11 14.87 8.45 23.09
C TYR A 11 15.94 9.28 22.37
N VAL A 12 16.52 10.26 23.05
CA VAL A 12 17.85 10.77 22.68
C VAL A 12 18.86 9.86 23.34
N ALA A 13 19.73 9.25 22.56
CA ALA A 13 20.81 8.40 23.04
C ALA A 13 22.17 9.02 22.67
N ALA A 14 23.13 8.99 23.58
CA ALA A 14 24.52 9.26 23.23
C ALA A 14 25.06 8.08 22.41
N HIS A 15 25.67 8.35 21.25
CA HIS A 15 26.28 7.28 20.47
C HIS A 15 27.47 6.69 21.24
N PRO A 16 27.61 5.36 21.36
CA PRO A 16 28.57 4.74 22.28
C PRO A 16 30.04 4.99 21.94
N ARG A 17 30.33 5.36 20.68
CA ARG A 17 31.70 5.50 20.16
C ARG A 17 32.00 6.85 19.49
N LEU A 18 30.98 7.67 19.26
CA LEU A 18 31.10 8.90 18.47
C LEU A 18 30.55 10.05 19.30
N PRO A 19 31.13 11.26 19.21
CA PRO A 19 30.65 12.43 19.94
C PRO A 19 29.40 13.04 19.29
N ARG A 20 28.34 12.24 19.15
CA ARG A 20 27.04 12.66 18.62
C ARG A 20 25.88 12.05 19.41
N ARG A 21 24.70 12.62 19.23
CA ARG A 21 23.44 12.11 19.77
C ARG A 21 22.62 11.53 18.62
N ASP A 22 21.98 10.39 18.88
CA ASP A 22 21.10 9.70 17.94
C ASP A 22 19.67 9.68 18.52
N ALA A 23 18.68 9.72 17.65
CA ALA A 23 17.31 9.43 18.04
C ALA A 23 17.12 7.91 17.95
N LEU A 24 16.83 7.27 19.08
CA LEU A 24 16.65 5.82 19.17
C LEU A 24 15.17 5.53 19.36
N LYS A 25 14.51 4.98 18.34
CA LYS A 25 13.13 4.51 18.44
C LYS A 25 13.14 3.03 18.79
N VAL A 26 12.53 2.71 19.91
CA VAL A 26 12.41 1.35 20.43
C VAL A 26 10.93 0.95 20.38
N LEU A 27 10.62 -0.11 19.64
CA LEU A 27 9.25 -0.57 19.44
C LEU A 27 8.75 -1.31 20.69
N ALA A 28 7.43 -1.34 20.89
CA ALA A 28 6.84 -2.15 21.96
C ALA A 28 7.10 -3.65 21.73
N GLY A 29 7.26 -4.42 22.82
CA GLY A 29 7.68 -5.82 22.75
C GLY A 29 6.73 -6.73 21.95
N GLU A 30 5.44 -6.37 21.89
CA GLU A 30 4.41 -7.05 21.08
C GLU A 30 4.74 -7.08 19.58
N PHE A 31 5.42 -6.06 19.05
CA PHE A 31 5.84 -6.00 17.65
C PHE A 31 7.06 -6.88 17.35
N GLY A 32 7.87 -7.19 18.35
CA GLY A 32 9.06 -8.02 18.18
C GLY A 32 8.79 -9.53 18.26
N ALA A 33 7.62 -9.93 18.77
CA ALA A 33 7.22 -11.33 18.93
C ALA A 33 6.73 -11.97 17.62
N ASP A 34 6.23 -11.16 16.68
CA ASP A 34 5.79 -11.61 15.35
C ASP A 34 7.00 -11.68 14.39
N PRO A 35 7.42 -12.89 13.94
CA PRO A 35 8.55 -13.06 13.02
C PRO A 35 8.33 -12.37 11.68
N GLU A 36 7.09 -12.26 11.21
CA GLU A 36 6.74 -11.60 9.96
C GLU A 36 6.86 -10.08 10.11
N PHE A 37 6.33 -9.53 11.20
CA PHE A 37 6.52 -8.11 11.54
C PHE A 37 8.00 -7.75 11.56
N ARG A 38 8.80 -8.56 12.25
CA ARG A 38 10.24 -8.37 12.35
C ARG A 38 10.94 -8.40 10.99
N ALA A 39 10.62 -9.36 10.12
CA ALA A 39 11.23 -9.47 8.80
C ALA A 39 10.87 -8.25 7.92
N ARG A 40 9.61 -7.80 7.94
CA ARG A 40 9.18 -6.62 7.20
C ARG A 40 9.80 -5.33 7.78
N PHE A 41 9.86 -5.18 9.10
CA PHE A 41 10.54 -4.06 9.78
C PHE A 41 12.01 -3.96 9.33
N VAL A 42 12.73 -5.08 9.34
CA VAL A 42 14.12 -5.15 8.88
C VAL A 42 14.24 -4.71 7.43
N ARG A 43 13.39 -5.21 6.54
CA ARG A 43 13.38 -4.86 5.12
C ARG A 43 13.09 -3.37 4.89
N GLU A 44 12.10 -2.80 5.56
CA GLU A 44 11.76 -1.39 5.38
C GLU A 44 12.82 -0.47 5.97
N ALA A 45 13.41 -0.83 7.11
CA ALA A 45 14.54 -0.10 7.68
C ALA A 45 15.77 -0.14 6.76
N GLU A 46 16.03 -1.26 6.07
CA GLU A 46 17.10 -1.36 5.06
C GLU A 46 16.86 -0.48 3.84
N LEU A 47 15.61 -0.41 3.35
CA LEU A 47 15.26 0.49 2.26
C LEU A 47 15.36 1.96 2.70
N ALA A 48 14.95 2.28 3.93
CA ALA A 48 15.02 3.63 4.46
C ALA A 48 16.48 4.09 4.70
N ALA A 49 17.36 3.16 5.11
CA ALA A 49 18.79 3.42 5.27
C ALA A 49 19.52 3.73 3.94
N GLN A 50 18.93 3.36 2.80
CA GLN A 50 19.47 3.71 1.48
C GLN A 50 19.07 5.12 1.02
N LEU A 51 18.13 5.77 1.70
CA LEU A 51 17.70 7.12 1.35
C LEU A 51 18.70 8.15 1.91
N ASP A 52 19.45 8.78 1.01
CA ASP A 52 20.32 9.91 1.33
C ASP A 52 19.78 11.20 0.70
N HIS A 53 19.13 12.00 1.53
CA HIS A 53 18.55 13.27 1.11
C HIS A 53 18.45 14.26 2.28
N PRO A 54 18.75 15.56 2.11
CA PRO A 54 18.72 16.54 3.20
C PRO A 54 17.34 16.72 3.84
N ASN A 55 16.26 16.36 3.14
CA ASN A 55 14.89 16.41 3.65
C ASN A 55 14.34 15.07 4.14
N ILE A 56 15.20 14.07 4.34
CA ILE A 56 14.86 12.76 4.91
C ILE A 56 15.73 12.54 6.15
N ILE A 57 15.15 12.06 7.23
CA ILE A 57 15.93 11.63 8.39
C ILE A 57 16.72 10.37 8.03
N GLY A 58 18.04 10.49 8.05
CA GLY A 58 18.93 9.37 7.82
C GLY A 58 18.79 8.32 8.92
N VAL A 59 18.61 7.07 8.52
CA VAL A 59 18.69 5.90 9.40
C VAL A 59 20.16 5.49 9.51
N TYR A 60 20.65 5.38 10.74
CA TYR A 60 22.04 5.02 11.00
C TYR A 60 22.23 3.54 11.29
N ASP A 61 21.31 2.93 12.03
CA ASP A 61 21.41 1.52 12.39
C ASP A 61 20.04 0.96 12.80
N ARG A 62 19.89 -0.37 12.81
CA ARG A 62 18.69 -1.08 13.27
C ARG A 62 19.04 -2.44 13.83
N GLY A 63 18.32 -2.87 14.87
CA GLY A 63 18.59 -4.16 15.49
C GLY A 63 17.44 -4.72 16.30
N ILE A 64 17.74 -5.89 16.88
CA ILE A 64 16.86 -6.63 17.78
C ILE A 64 17.66 -6.92 19.04
N GLU A 65 17.19 -6.48 20.19
CA GLU A 65 17.81 -6.76 21.47
C GLU A 65 16.75 -7.28 22.46
N HIS A 66 16.98 -8.46 23.04
CA HIS A 66 16.00 -9.15 23.90
C HIS A 66 14.59 -9.27 23.29
N GLY A 67 14.52 -9.48 21.96
CA GLY A 67 13.26 -9.54 21.22
C GLY A 67 12.62 -8.18 20.94
N GLN A 68 13.26 -7.07 21.31
CA GLN A 68 12.76 -5.72 21.09
C GLN A 68 13.43 -5.08 19.87
N LEU A 69 12.61 -4.61 18.94
CA LEU A 69 13.09 -3.94 17.72
C LEU A 69 13.49 -2.50 18.04
N TRP A 70 14.61 -2.06 17.47
CA TRP A 70 15.05 -0.68 17.59
C TRP A 70 15.63 -0.18 16.27
N ILE A 71 15.54 1.13 16.08
CA ILE A 71 16.13 1.86 14.96
C ILE A 71 16.76 3.16 15.47
N ALA A 72 18.03 3.35 15.11
CA ALA A 72 18.80 4.55 15.40
C ALA A 72 18.81 5.44 14.17
N MET A 73 18.45 6.71 14.35
CA MET A 73 18.32 7.69 13.28
C MET A 73 18.94 9.01 13.67
N ARG A 74 19.15 9.89 12.69
CA ARG A 74 19.66 11.25 12.93
C ARG A 74 18.78 11.97 13.94
N PHE A 75 19.39 12.46 15.02
CA PHE A 75 18.74 13.38 15.94
C PHE A 75 18.70 14.79 15.33
N ILE A 76 17.53 15.42 15.32
CA ILE A 76 17.35 16.84 15.07
C ILE A 76 16.99 17.50 16.41
N ASP A 77 17.77 18.50 16.80
CA ASP A 77 17.51 19.31 17.99
C ASP A 77 16.53 20.42 17.63
N GLY A 78 15.25 20.07 17.53
CA GLY A 78 14.20 20.98 17.10
C GLY A 78 12.80 20.37 17.21
N PRO A 79 11.76 21.20 17.12
CA PRO A 79 10.38 20.74 17.19
C PRO A 79 9.95 20.00 15.92
N ASP A 80 8.91 19.18 16.03
CA ASP A 80 8.11 18.78 14.88
C ASP A 80 7.11 19.89 14.50
N ALA A 81 6.54 19.82 13.29
CA ALA A 81 5.61 20.84 12.81
C ALA A 81 4.29 20.87 13.59
N ALA A 82 3.89 19.78 14.26
CA ALA A 82 2.72 19.78 15.15
C ALA A 82 3.00 20.57 16.45
N ALA A 83 4.22 20.48 16.98
CA ALA A 83 4.68 21.27 18.11
C ALA A 83 4.76 22.76 17.74
N LEU A 84 5.22 23.08 16.54
CA LEU A 84 5.19 24.46 16.04
C LEU A 84 3.76 25.02 15.97
N LEU A 85 2.80 24.26 15.42
CA LEU A 85 1.40 24.67 15.34
C LEU A 85 0.73 24.87 16.71
N ARG A 86 1.12 24.09 17.73
CA ARG A 86 0.62 24.28 19.10
C ARG A 86 1.15 25.55 19.75
N ALA A 87 2.32 26.03 19.31
CA ALA A 87 2.93 27.23 19.85
C ALA A 87 2.34 28.50 19.23
N ASP A 88 2.23 28.54 17.90
CA ASP A 88 1.64 29.67 17.18
C ASP A 88 1.19 29.28 15.77
N ALA A 89 0.33 30.11 15.17
CA ALA A 89 0.01 30.03 13.75
C ALA A 89 1.28 30.24 12.90
N LEU A 90 1.41 29.47 11.83
CA LEU A 90 2.57 29.56 10.95
C LEU A 90 2.32 30.56 9.82
N PRO A 91 3.24 31.49 9.56
CA PRO A 91 3.15 32.37 8.39
C PRO A 91 3.07 31.54 7.09
N PRO A 92 2.24 31.91 6.10
CA PRO A 92 2.11 31.18 4.85
C PRO A 92 3.44 30.93 4.13
N SER A 93 4.38 31.88 4.21
CA SER A 93 5.74 31.73 3.68
C SER A 93 6.53 30.60 4.32
N ARG A 94 6.43 30.46 5.65
CA ARG A 94 7.05 29.38 6.40
C ARG A 94 6.38 28.04 6.07
N VAL A 95 5.05 28.00 5.96
CA VAL A 95 4.33 26.78 5.56
C VAL A 95 4.75 26.31 4.17
N ALA A 96 4.83 27.22 3.19
CA ALA A 96 5.28 26.89 1.84
C ALA A 96 6.73 26.34 1.82
N HIS A 97 7.61 26.91 2.65
CA HIS A 97 8.99 26.41 2.83
C HIS A 97 9.01 24.98 3.40
N LEU A 98 8.24 24.73 4.47
CA LEU A 98 8.13 23.39 5.07
C LEU A 98 7.62 22.37 4.04
N ILE A 99 6.52 22.67 3.36
CA ILE A 99 5.90 21.79 2.36
C ILE A 99 6.84 21.53 1.18
N THR A 100 7.61 22.52 0.76
CA THR A 100 8.64 22.35 -0.28
C THR A 100 9.74 21.39 0.15
N GLY A 101 10.22 21.50 1.38
CA GLY A 101 11.21 20.56 1.93
C GLY A 101 10.67 19.14 2.00
N VAL A 102 9.47 18.97 2.55
CA VAL A 102 8.79 17.67 2.66
C VAL A 102 8.57 17.05 1.28
N ALA A 103 8.08 17.82 0.31
CA ALA A 103 7.86 17.36 -1.05
C ALA A 103 9.12 16.82 -1.72
N ARG A 104 10.27 17.50 -1.55
CA ARG A 104 11.55 17.03 -2.08
C ARG A 104 11.96 15.69 -1.47
N GLY A 105 11.76 15.51 -0.16
CA GLY A 105 12.03 14.25 0.53
C GLY A 105 11.13 13.12 0.05
N LEU A 106 9.82 13.35 -0.02
CA LEU A 106 8.85 12.34 -0.47
C LEU A 106 9.12 11.91 -1.92
N ASP A 107 9.31 12.85 -2.84
CA ASP A 107 9.58 12.51 -4.24
C ASP A 107 10.92 11.76 -4.40
N HIS A 108 11.91 12.03 -3.56
CA HIS A 108 13.14 11.25 -3.52
C HIS A 108 12.88 9.79 -3.11
N ALA A 109 12.10 9.57 -2.05
CA ALA A 109 11.72 8.23 -1.62
C ALA A 109 10.88 7.50 -2.68
N HIS A 110 9.95 8.20 -3.35
CA HIS A 110 9.12 7.63 -4.41
C HIS A 110 9.95 7.12 -5.59
N ARG A 111 11.00 7.84 -5.99
CA ARG A 111 11.94 7.38 -7.03
C ARG A 111 12.73 6.14 -6.61
N ALA A 112 12.93 5.94 -5.32
CA ALA A 112 13.52 4.73 -4.76
C ALA A 112 12.49 3.61 -4.50
N GLY A 113 11.23 3.79 -4.93
CA GLY A 113 10.16 2.80 -4.75
C GLY A 113 9.61 2.71 -3.32
N MET A 114 9.88 3.70 -2.47
CA MET A 114 9.39 3.76 -1.10
C MET A 114 8.26 4.78 -0.96
N LEU A 115 7.15 4.37 -0.35
CA LEU A 115 6.05 5.24 0.08
C LEU A 115 6.18 5.57 1.56
N HIS A 116 5.78 6.77 1.96
CA HIS A 116 5.80 7.15 3.38
C HIS A 116 4.58 6.64 4.15
N ARG A 117 3.36 6.77 3.59
CA ARG A 117 2.08 6.29 4.14
C ARG A 117 1.57 6.92 5.45
N ASP A 118 2.29 7.88 6.02
CA ASP A 118 1.95 8.54 7.29
C ASP A 118 2.44 9.99 7.33
N VAL A 119 2.25 10.73 6.24
CA VAL A 119 2.63 12.15 6.17
C VAL A 119 1.67 12.97 7.05
N LYS A 120 2.21 13.65 8.05
CA LYS A 120 1.46 14.51 8.99
C LYS A 120 2.42 15.48 9.70
N PRO A 121 1.94 16.57 10.32
CA PRO A 121 2.81 17.53 11.01
C PRO A 121 3.77 16.92 12.05
N ALA A 122 3.35 15.89 12.78
CA ALA A 122 4.18 15.23 13.79
C ALA A 122 5.38 14.45 13.20
N ASN A 123 5.39 14.16 11.89
CA ASN A 123 6.46 13.45 11.20
C ASN A 123 7.37 14.41 10.38
N ILE A 124 7.20 15.74 10.56
CA ILE A 124 8.00 16.77 9.91
C ILE A 124 8.86 17.44 10.98
N LEU A 125 10.15 17.12 11.02
CA LEU A 125 11.10 17.71 11.95
C LEU A 125 11.69 19.00 11.40
N VAL A 126 11.83 20.00 12.26
CA VAL A 126 12.29 21.34 11.91
C VAL A 126 13.48 21.73 12.79
N GLU A 127 14.65 21.87 12.16
CA GLU A 127 15.83 22.45 12.79
C GLU A 127 15.82 23.96 12.55
N VAL A 128 15.52 24.73 13.61
CA VAL A 128 15.50 26.20 13.55
C VAL A 128 16.92 26.71 13.72
N ILE A 129 17.49 27.28 12.65
CA ILE A 129 18.85 27.82 12.66
C ILE A 129 18.78 29.34 12.66
N PRO A 130 19.27 30.03 13.71
CA PRO A 130 19.25 31.49 13.75
C PRO A 130 19.89 32.13 12.52
N GLY A 131 19.16 33.03 11.85
CA GLY A 131 19.64 33.74 10.66
C GLY A 131 19.68 32.91 9.38
N GLN A 132 19.15 31.69 9.38
CA GLN A 132 19.05 30.83 8.19
C GLN A 132 17.63 30.28 8.02
N PRO A 133 17.25 29.85 6.81
CA PRO A 133 16.02 29.11 6.62
C PRO A 133 16.01 27.82 7.46
N ASP A 134 14.83 27.45 7.96
CA ASP A 134 14.62 26.19 8.66
C ASP A 134 15.13 25.01 7.82
N ARG A 135 15.82 24.06 8.46
CA ARG A 135 16.05 22.76 7.82
C ARG A 135 14.92 21.82 8.18
N VAL A 136 14.37 21.19 7.16
CA VAL A 136 13.15 20.39 7.27
C VAL A 136 13.49 18.97 6.89
N ALA A 137 13.12 18.00 7.71
CA ALA A 137 13.32 16.60 7.40
C ALA A 137 12.07 15.79 7.74
N VAL A 138 11.74 14.86 6.86
CA VAL A 138 10.66 13.90 7.06
C VAL A 138 11.21 12.69 7.80
N THR A 139 10.48 12.23 8.81
CA THR A 139 10.85 11.05 9.63
C THR A 139 9.75 10.00 9.60
N ASP A 140 10.01 8.82 10.15
CA ASP A 140 9.02 7.75 10.31
C ASP A 140 8.39 7.28 8.97
N PHE A 141 9.22 7.08 7.95
CA PHE A 141 8.85 6.44 6.69
C PHE A 141 8.34 5.03 6.93
N GLY A 142 7.03 4.83 7.11
CA GLY A 142 6.32 3.56 6.94
C GLY A 142 6.74 2.32 7.75
N ILE A 143 7.94 2.29 8.36
CA ILE A 143 8.70 1.11 8.81
C ILE A 143 7.90 0.25 9.80
N ALA A 144 6.95 0.85 10.52
CA ALA A 144 6.07 0.17 11.46
C ALA A 144 4.61 0.02 10.98
N LYS A 145 4.17 0.82 10.00
CA LYS A 145 2.77 0.90 9.51
C LYS A 145 2.48 0.10 8.26
N ALA A 146 3.49 -0.28 7.49
CA ALA A 146 3.30 -1.16 6.34
C ALA A 146 2.88 -2.60 6.71
N VAL A 147 2.78 -2.90 8.01
CA VAL A 147 2.81 -4.26 8.53
C VAL A 147 1.74 -4.54 9.57
N ALA A 148 1.44 -3.57 10.44
CA ALA A 148 0.21 -3.60 11.19
C ALA A 148 -0.93 -3.34 10.19
N GLY A 149 -1.79 -4.34 9.97
CA GLY A 149 -3.18 -4.02 9.63
C GLY A 149 -3.72 -2.98 10.61
N THR A 150 -4.91 -2.46 10.38
CA THR A 150 -5.58 -1.39 11.14
C THR A 150 -5.68 -1.57 12.68
N THR A 151 -5.11 -2.63 13.24
CA THR A 151 -4.88 -2.92 14.66
C THR A 151 -3.78 -2.04 15.29
N LEU A 152 -4.12 -0.77 15.55
CA LEU A 152 -3.52 0.02 16.62
C LEU A 152 -4.56 0.18 17.72
N THR A 153 -4.42 -0.48 18.87
CA THR A 153 -5.50 -0.73 19.85
C THR A 153 -5.78 0.39 20.87
N GLN A 154 -5.55 1.66 20.52
CA GLN A 154 -6.01 2.80 21.33
C GLN A 154 -6.79 3.80 20.49
N ALA A 155 -8.06 4.03 20.82
CA ALA A 155 -9.00 4.87 20.05
C ALA A 155 -8.42 6.26 19.68
N GLY A 156 -7.66 6.90 20.57
CA GLY A 156 -7.00 8.19 20.31
C GLY A 156 -5.83 8.11 19.30
N THR A 157 -5.08 7.01 19.30
CA THR A 157 -3.93 6.79 18.40
C THR A 157 -4.37 6.40 16.98
N ILE A 158 -5.49 5.66 16.87
CA ILE A 158 -6.14 5.38 15.57
C ILE A 158 -6.61 6.70 14.95
N LEU A 159 -7.34 7.52 15.72
CA LEU A 159 -7.89 8.79 15.25
C LEU A 159 -6.80 9.73 14.71
N ALA A 160 -5.65 9.79 15.37
CA ALA A 160 -4.50 10.59 14.93
C ALA A 160 -3.87 10.08 13.62
N THR A 161 -3.97 8.78 13.34
CA THR A 161 -3.42 8.17 12.13
C THR A 161 -4.38 8.30 10.94
N VAL A 162 -5.68 8.13 11.13
CA VAL A 162 -6.66 8.18 10.04
C VAL A 162 -6.93 9.60 9.52
N ALA A 163 -6.62 10.63 10.31
CA ALA A 163 -6.90 12.03 9.98
C ALA A 163 -6.14 12.60 8.76
N TYR A 164 -5.19 11.85 8.21
CA TYR A 164 -4.42 12.21 7.03
C TYR A 164 -4.42 11.10 5.96
N ALA A 165 -5.06 9.97 6.25
CA ALA A 165 -5.00 8.78 5.39
C ALA A 165 -5.75 9.03 4.08
N ALA A 166 -5.14 8.61 2.97
CA ALA A 166 -5.78 8.70 1.66
C ALA A 166 -6.98 7.73 1.57
N PRO A 167 -8.02 8.06 0.78
CA PRO A 167 -9.20 7.21 0.59
C PRO A 167 -8.87 5.76 0.25
N GLU A 168 -7.89 5.55 -0.63
CA GLU A 168 -7.41 4.23 -1.05
C GLU A 168 -6.71 3.45 0.06
N GLN A 169 -6.06 4.14 1.01
CA GLN A 169 -5.49 3.49 2.19
C GLN A 169 -6.59 3.01 3.14
N LEU A 170 -7.69 3.77 3.23
CA LEU A 170 -8.83 3.45 4.08
C LEU A 170 -9.73 2.36 3.50
N SER A 171 -9.78 2.24 2.17
CA SER A 171 -10.57 1.22 1.46
C SER A 171 -9.79 -0.06 1.15
N GLY A 172 -8.50 -0.12 1.49
CA GLY A 172 -7.63 -1.26 1.17
C GLY A 172 -7.34 -1.41 -0.33
N ALA A 173 -7.55 -0.37 -1.13
CA ALA A 173 -7.23 -0.34 -2.54
C ALA A 173 -5.72 -0.21 -2.77
N VAL A 174 -5.28 -0.35 -4.03
CA VAL A 174 -3.86 -0.19 -4.39
C VAL A 174 -3.41 1.23 -4.07
N VAL A 175 -2.34 1.32 -3.27
CA VAL A 175 -1.74 2.59 -2.83
C VAL A 175 -0.52 2.90 -3.69
N ASP A 176 -0.51 4.07 -4.31
CA ASP A 176 0.60 4.60 -5.10
C ASP A 176 1.17 5.89 -4.46
N PRO A 177 2.20 6.54 -5.03
CA PRO A 177 2.78 7.80 -4.52
C PRO A 177 1.77 8.93 -4.26
N ARG A 178 0.60 8.91 -4.90
CA ARG A 178 -0.42 9.95 -4.75
C ARG A 178 -1.19 9.85 -3.44
N ALA A 179 -1.04 8.76 -2.70
CA ALA A 179 -1.48 8.69 -1.31
C ALA A 179 -0.68 9.67 -0.42
N ASP A 180 0.63 9.76 -0.61
CA ASP A 180 1.46 10.73 0.11
C ASP A 180 1.16 12.17 -0.33
N VAL A 181 0.76 12.40 -1.59
CA VAL A 181 0.26 13.70 -2.08
C VAL A 181 -1.02 14.10 -1.33
N TYR A 182 -1.96 13.17 -1.13
CA TYR A 182 -3.19 13.43 -0.37
C TYR A 182 -2.87 13.79 1.08
N ALA A 183 -2.03 12.98 1.74
CA ALA A 183 -1.63 13.20 3.12
C ALA A 183 -0.85 14.52 3.30
N LEU A 184 0.01 14.88 2.32
CA LEU A 184 0.67 16.18 2.27
C LEU A 184 -0.33 17.34 2.08
N GLY A 185 -1.40 17.13 1.29
CA GLY A 185 -2.52 18.07 1.17
C GLY A 185 -3.26 18.29 2.49
N CYS A 186 -3.56 17.22 3.22
CA CYS A 186 -4.13 17.31 4.57
C CYS A 186 -3.20 18.06 5.54
N THR A 187 -1.90 17.77 5.46
CA THR A 187 -0.87 18.43 6.27
C THR A 187 -0.76 19.92 5.94
N LEU A 188 -0.79 20.28 4.66
CA LEU A 188 -0.81 21.67 4.21
C LEU A 188 -2.02 22.43 4.75
N TYR A 189 -3.22 21.83 4.67
CA TYR A 189 -4.44 22.44 5.21
C TYR A 189 -4.31 22.74 6.71
N GLU A 190 -3.82 21.78 7.50
CA GLU A 190 -3.65 21.98 8.94
C GLU A 190 -2.57 23.01 9.26
N LEU A 191 -1.46 23.02 8.53
CA LEU A 191 -0.40 24.00 8.74
C LEU A 191 -0.87 25.43 8.43
N LEU A 192 -1.77 25.60 7.47
CA LEU A 192 -2.33 26.91 7.09
C LEU A 192 -3.47 27.38 8.00
N THR A 193 -4.27 26.46 8.54
CA THR A 193 -5.52 26.79 9.25
C THR A 193 -5.46 26.53 10.76
N GLY A 194 -4.47 25.76 11.22
CA GLY A 194 -4.39 25.26 12.59
C GLY A 194 -5.38 24.14 12.92
N ALA A 195 -6.18 23.67 11.95
CA ALA A 195 -7.19 22.64 12.16
C ALA A 195 -7.05 21.50 11.14
N LYS A 196 -7.36 20.27 11.57
CA LYS A 196 -7.42 19.11 10.67
C LYS A 196 -8.50 19.31 9.59
N PRO A 197 -8.37 18.70 8.40
CA PRO A 197 -9.35 18.90 7.33
C PRO A 197 -10.77 18.41 7.67
N PHE A 198 -10.87 17.28 8.35
CA PHE A 198 -12.16 16.68 8.76
C PHE A 198 -12.18 16.45 10.27
N PRO A 199 -12.39 17.51 11.09
CA PRO A 199 -12.49 17.35 12.53
C PRO A 199 -13.81 16.64 12.85
N ARG A 200 -13.73 15.40 13.35
CA ARG A 200 -14.87 14.61 13.81
C ARG A 200 -14.58 13.97 15.16
N ALA A 201 -15.65 13.70 15.90
CA ALA A 201 -15.56 13.11 17.24
C ALA A 201 -15.22 11.61 17.22
N SER A 202 -15.53 10.91 16.12
CA SER A 202 -15.35 9.46 16.00
C SER A 202 -14.53 9.07 14.77
N VAL A 203 -13.84 7.92 14.86
CA VAL A 203 -12.94 7.41 13.81
C VAL A 203 -13.68 7.08 12.51
N ASP A 204 -14.84 6.44 12.62
CA ASP A 204 -15.74 6.11 11.52
C ASP A 204 -16.22 7.37 10.78
N ALA A 205 -16.49 8.46 11.50
CA ALA A 205 -16.88 9.72 10.90
C ALA A 205 -15.70 10.39 10.17
N VAL A 206 -14.48 10.32 10.72
CA VAL A 206 -13.26 10.80 10.02
C VAL A 206 -13.04 10.00 8.74
N ILE A 207 -13.13 8.66 8.80
CA ILE A 207 -12.99 7.78 7.64
C ILE A 207 -14.04 8.13 6.58
N THR A 208 -15.31 8.23 6.98
CA THR A 208 -16.41 8.59 6.08
C THR A 208 -16.17 9.94 5.41
N ALA A 209 -15.66 10.93 6.14
CA ALA A 209 -15.36 12.24 5.59
C ALA A 209 -14.20 12.18 4.58
N HIS A 210 -13.12 11.46 4.89
CA HIS A 210 -12.04 11.25 3.92
C HIS A 210 -12.52 10.48 2.68
N LEU A 211 -13.49 9.57 2.79
CA LEU A 211 -14.02 8.83 1.64
C LEU A 211 -15.00 9.65 0.78
N THR A 212 -15.83 10.50 1.40
CA THR A 212 -17.05 11.02 0.73
C THR A 212 -17.19 12.53 0.71
N GLU A 213 -16.66 13.25 1.70
CA GLU A 213 -16.87 14.70 1.82
C GLU A 213 -15.91 15.48 0.90
N PRO A 214 -16.35 16.61 0.31
CA PRO A 214 -15.46 17.46 -0.46
C PRO A 214 -14.33 18.02 0.42
N PRO A 215 -13.11 18.22 -0.11
CA PRO A 215 -12.05 18.87 0.64
C PRO A 215 -12.48 20.25 1.15
N PRO A 216 -12.13 20.61 2.40
CA PRO A 216 -12.47 21.91 2.97
C PRO A 216 -11.71 23.04 2.27
N ARG A 217 -12.29 24.25 2.31
CA ARG A 217 -11.70 25.46 1.75
C ARG A 217 -10.93 26.23 2.83
N PRO A 218 -9.58 26.25 2.82
CA PRO A 218 -8.80 27.00 3.82
C PRO A 218 -9.14 28.49 3.85
N SER A 219 -9.49 29.11 2.71
CA SER A 219 -9.88 30.54 2.66
C SER A 219 -11.20 30.86 3.39
N ALA A 220 -11.99 29.84 3.73
CA ALA A 220 -13.24 30.02 4.49
C ALA A 220 -13.02 30.13 6.00
N VAL A 221 -11.84 29.73 6.50
CA VAL A 221 -11.54 29.64 7.94
C VAL A 221 -10.30 30.45 8.36
N ALA A 222 -9.49 30.90 7.40
CA ALA A 222 -8.31 31.72 7.62
C ALA A 222 -8.17 32.78 6.52
N ASP A 223 -7.47 33.87 6.83
CA ASP A 223 -7.19 34.95 5.87
C ASP A 223 -6.11 34.50 4.86
N LEU A 224 -6.56 33.80 3.82
CA LEU A 224 -5.71 33.18 2.81
C LEU A 224 -6.24 33.47 1.39
N PRO A 225 -5.36 33.57 0.37
CA PRO A 225 -5.80 33.75 -1.00
C PRO A 225 -6.72 32.61 -1.47
N ARG A 226 -7.83 32.94 -2.14
CA ARG A 226 -8.77 31.93 -2.67
C ARG A 226 -8.13 30.87 -3.58
N ALA A 227 -7.02 31.22 -4.24
CA ALA A 227 -6.27 30.29 -5.08
C ALA A 227 -5.80 29.04 -4.32
N ILE A 228 -5.61 29.11 -2.99
CA ILE A 228 -5.17 27.95 -2.20
C ILE A 228 -6.26 26.88 -2.04
N ASP A 229 -7.54 27.27 -2.20
CA ASP A 229 -8.66 26.32 -2.13
C ASP A 229 -8.60 25.29 -3.27
N GLU A 230 -8.22 25.71 -4.48
CA GLU A 230 -8.07 24.82 -5.63
C GLU A 230 -6.90 23.85 -5.45
N VAL A 231 -5.82 24.32 -4.80
CA VAL A 231 -4.66 23.48 -4.47
C VAL A 231 -5.05 22.38 -3.48
N ILE A 232 -5.74 22.73 -2.40
CA ILE A 232 -6.25 21.75 -1.42
C ILE A 232 -7.25 20.79 -2.08
N ALA A 233 -8.20 21.32 -2.86
CA ALA A 233 -9.21 20.51 -3.54
C ALA A 233 -8.58 19.48 -4.49
N ARG A 234 -7.52 19.87 -5.22
CA ARG A 234 -6.79 18.97 -6.12
C ARG A 234 -5.94 17.97 -5.35
N ALA A 235 -5.15 18.40 -4.36
CA ALA A 235 -4.32 17.51 -3.56
C ALA A 235 -5.14 16.43 -2.84
N MET A 236 -6.31 16.82 -2.32
CA MET A 236 -7.21 15.95 -1.57
C MET A 236 -8.37 15.39 -2.42
N ALA A 237 -8.22 15.35 -3.76
CA ALA A 237 -9.22 14.74 -4.62
C ALA A 237 -9.38 13.25 -4.27
N LYS A 238 -10.63 12.75 -4.23
CA LYS A 238 -10.88 11.36 -3.80
C LYS A 238 -10.28 10.34 -4.76
N ASP A 239 -10.47 10.58 -6.05
CA ASP A 239 -9.82 9.85 -7.13
C ASP A 239 -8.33 10.25 -7.21
N PRO A 240 -7.38 9.30 -6.99
CA PRO A 240 -5.95 9.58 -7.10
C PRO A 240 -5.55 10.17 -8.45
N GLN A 241 -6.21 9.82 -9.55
CA GLN A 241 -5.88 10.33 -10.89
C GLN A 241 -6.14 11.83 -11.06
N ARG A 242 -6.96 12.42 -10.17
CA ARG A 242 -7.26 13.86 -10.17
C ARG A 242 -6.30 14.68 -9.32
N ARG A 243 -5.38 14.03 -8.60
CA ARG A 243 -4.40 14.70 -7.74
C ARG A 243 -3.22 15.26 -8.55
N TYR A 244 -2.30 15.91 -7.86
CA TYR A 244 -0.99 16.23 -8.44
C TYR A 244 -0.21 14.94 -8.73
N ALA A 245 0.62 14.95 -9.77
CA ALA A 245 1.39 13.76 -10.13
C ALA A 245 2.57 13.50 -9.17
N SER A 246 3.03 14.53 -8.46
CA SER A 246 4.13 14.47 -7.48
C SER A 246 3.89 15.42 -6.31
N CYS A 247 4.63 15.23 -5.22
CA CYS A 247 4.61 16.16 -4.09
C CYS A 247 5.22 17.52 -4.48
N HIS A 248 6.22 17.54 -5.38
CA HIS A 248 6.82 18.78 -5.88
C HIS A 248 5.81 19.64 -6.67
N GLU A 249 4.95 19.03 -7.48
CA GLU A 249 3.88 19.77 -8.18
C GLU A 249 2.91 20.44 -7.20
N LEU A 250 2.52 19.73 -6.14
CA LEU A 250 1.71 20.28 -5.04
C LEU A 250 2.43 21.48 -4.40
N ALA A 251 3.68 21.30 -3.96
CA ALA A 251 4.44 22.38 -3.31
C ALA A 251 4.60 23.63 -4.21
N SER A 252 4.83 23.42 -5.51
CA SER A 252 4.93 24.51 -6.49
C SER A 252 3.60 25.24 -6.68
N ALA A 253 2.48 24.51 -6.71
CA ALA A 253 1.15 25.10 -6.78
C ALA A 253 0.81 25.89 -5.50
N THR A 254 1.20 25.39 -4.32
CA THR A 254 1.08 26.10 -3.06
C THR A 254 1.82 27.44 -3.06
N ALA A 255 3.10 27.45 -3.47
CA ALA A 255 3.90 28.67 -3.50
C ALA A 255 3.27 29.74 -4.43
N ARG A 256 2.79 29.34 -5.60
CA ARG A 256 2.06 30.23 -6.53
C ARG A 256 0.77 30.76 -5.92
N ALA A 257 -0.05 29.87 -5.35
CA ALA A 257 -1.34 30.26 -4.76
C ALA A 257 -1.20 31.25 -3.61
N LEU A 258 -0.08 31.21 -2.88
CA LEU A 258 0.24 32.13 -1.79
C LEU A 258 0.97 33.40 -2.25
N GLY A 259 1.26 33.55 -3.55
CA GLY A 259 1.98 34.71 -4.10
C GLY A 259 3.45 34.77 -3.68
N LEU A 260 4.08 33.62 -3.42
CA LEU A 260 5.44 33.51 -2.87
C LEU A 260 6.50 33.15 -3.92
N GLU A 261 6.16 33.17 -5.22
CA GLU A 261 7.20 33.04 -6.24
C GLU A 261 8.16 34.23 -6.15
N ALA A 262 9.46 33.94 -6.13
CA ALA A 262 10.47 34.95 -6.33
C ALA A 262 10.20 35.61 -7.68
N GLU A 263 10.06 36.95 -7.67
CA GLU A 263 10.15 37.78 -8.87
C GLU A 263 11.30 37.23 -9.72
N SER A 264 10.98 36.73 -10.92
CA SER A 264 11.96 36.08 -11.77
C SER A 264 13.08 37.07 -12.05
N VAL A 265 14.24 36.88 -11.41
CA VAL A 265 15.47 37.57 -11.81
C VAL A 265 15.65 37.23 -13.30
N PRO A 266 15.75 38.22 -14.19
CA PRO A 266 15.84 37.96 -15.62
C PRO A 266 17.10 37.13 -15.85
N VAL A 267 16.91 35.87 -16.24
CA VAL A 267 17.99 35.00 -16.67
C VAL A 267 18.64 35.70 -17.85
N GLY A 268 19.86 36.21 -17.63
CA GLY A 268 20.64 36.89 -18.65
C GLY A 268 20.68 36.04 -19.92
N ARG A 269 20.28 36.65 -21.03
CA ARG A 269 20.41 36.11 -22.39
C ARG A 269 21.79 35.46 -22.56
N ARG A 270 21.85 34.13 -22.62
CA ARG A 270 23.03 33.45 -23.16
C ARG A 270 23.13 33.76 -24.64
N ALA A 271 24.25 34.36 -25.05
CA ALA A 271 24.59 34.66 -26.43
C ALA A 271 24.65 33.37 -27.29
N PRO A 272 24.33 33.43 -28.60
CA PRO A 272 24.32 32.27 -29.45
C PRO A 272 25.76 31.88 -29.84
N ARG A 273 26.15 30.63 -29.62
CA ARG A 273 27.38 30.07 -30.21
C ARG A 273 27.05 29.49 -31.59
N ARG A 274 27.69 30.08 -32.61
CA ARG A 274 27.72 29.62 -34.01
C ARG A 274 28.67 28.41 -34.17
N GLY A 275 28.29 27.46 -35.02
CA GLY A 275 29.10 26.32 -35.52
C GLY A 275 29.12 25.12 -34.57
N LEU A 276 28.80 23.88 -34.95
CA LEU A 276 29.18 23.17 -36.18
C LEU A 276 28.09 22.13 -36.55
N VAL A 277 27.88 21.99 -37.85
CA VAL A 277 26.98 21.04 -38.55
C VAL A 277 27.64 19.64 -38.63
N VAL A 278 26.82 18.61 -38.94
CA VAL A 278 27.11 17.19 -39.29
C VAL A 278 26.85 16.24 -38.09
N ALA A 279 25.94 15.25 -38.12
CA ALA A 279 25.36 14.47 -39.22
C ALA A 279 23.87 14.13 -38.99
N LEU A 280 23.09 14.19 -40.07
CA LEU A 280 21.76 13.59 -40.22
C LEU A 280 21.88 12.07 -40.43
N GLY A 281 20.92 11.33 -39.87
CA GLY A 281 20.72 9.89 -40.12
C GLY A 281 19.26 9.47 -39.90
N ALA A 282 18.38 10.00 -40.76
CA ALA A 282 17.10 9.44 -41.23
C ALA A 282 16.12 8.80 -40.22
N VAL A 283 15.12 9.59 -39.81
CA VAL A 283 13.76 9.08 -39.51
C VAL A 283 12.76 9.94 -40.27
N ALA A 284 12.17 9.39 -41.34
CA ALA A 284 10.89 9.81 -41.89
C ALA A 284 10.41 8.71 -42.84
N ALA A 285 9.35 8.00 -42.43
CA ALA A 285 8.04 8.00 -43.07
C ALA A 285 7.92 6.86 -44.10
N VAL A 286 6.85 6.07 -44.12
CA VAL A 286 5.50 6.44 -44.58
C VAL A 286 4.58 5.32 -44.06
N ALA A 287 3.60 5.63 -43.21
CA ALA A 287 2.20 5.93 -43.57
C ALA A 287 1.38 4.64 -43.87
N VAL A 288 0.07 4.55 -43.66
CA VAL A 288 -0.97 5.58 -43.68
C VAL A 288 -2.30 4.94 -43.21
N LEU A 289 -3.18 5.77 -42.63
CA LEU A 289 -4.66 5.68 -42.62
C LEU A 289 -5.33 4.50 -41.89
N ALA A 290 -6.54 4.59 -41.33
CA ALA A 290 -7.48 5.64 -40.92
C ALA A 290 -8.70 4.85 -40.37
N VAL A 291 -9.40 5.29 -39.33
CA VAL A 291 -10.78 5.84 -39.32
C VAL A 291 -11.40 5.22 -38.05
N ALA A 292 -11.62 5.96 -36.97
CA ALA A 292 -12.79 6.79 -36.62
C ALA A 292 -14.12 6.01 -36.44
N GLY A 293 -14.85 6.32 -35.35
CA GLY A 293 -16.27 5.98 -35.16
C GLY A 293 -16.59 5.29 -33.82
N VAL A 294 -16.68 6.00 -32.69
CA VAL A 294 -17.90 6.63 -32.11
C VAL A 294 -18.75 5.63 -31.30
N VAL A 295 -18.68 5.64 -29.96
CA VAL A 295 -19.50 6.36 -28.92
C VAL A 295 -20.87 5.71 -28.64
N VAL A 296 -21.23 5.69 -27.34
CA VAL A 296 -22.57 5.72 -26.68
C VAL A 296 -22.96 4.37 -26.05
N LEU A 297 -22.82 4.23 -24.71
CA LEU A 297 -23.86 4.35 -23.65
C LEU A 297 -25.00 3.32 -23.83
N ASN A 298 -25.63 2.70 -22.84
CA ASN A 298 -25.69 2.80 -21.38
C ASN A 298 -26.53 1.61 -20.88
N ARG A 299 -26.44 1.33 -19.57
CA ARG A 299 -27.50 0.86 -18.64
C ARG A 299 -28.48 -0.26 -19.05
N ASP A 300 -28.62 -1.25 -18.18
CA ASP A 300 -29.71 -1.31 -17.18
C ASP A 300 -29.37 -2.36 -16.10
N SER A 301 -29.35 -2.03 -14.80
CA SER A 301 -30.49 -1.84 -13.88
C SER A 301 -31.20 -3.15 -13.51
N SER A 302 -30.90 -3.73 -12.33
CA SER A 302 -31.95 -4.36 -11.51
C SER A 302 -31.61 -4.27 -10.03
N THR A 303 -32.64 -3.88 -9.29
CA THR A 303 -32.71 -3.46 -7.90
C THR A 303 -33.16 -4.62 -7.00
N SER A 304 -32.98 -4.43 -5.68
CA SER A 304 -33.75 -4.97 -4.53
C SER A 304 -32.91 -5.92 -3.66
N GLY A 305 -32.74 -5.74 -2.35
CA GLY A 305 -33.50 -4.97 -1.38
C GLY A 305 -34.19 -5.91 -0.38
N ALA A 306 -33.83 -5.75 0.90
CA ALA A 306 -34.60 -6.03 2.11
C ALA A 306 -34.03 -7.07 3.09
N SER A 307 -34.22 -6.71 4.35
CA SER A 307 -33.53 -7.11 5.57
C SER A 307 -34.27 -8.18 6.38
N GLY A 308 -33.52 -8.84 7.28
CA GLY A 308 -34.01 -9.39 8.55
C GLY A 308 -33.51 -10.83 8.82
N PRO A 309 -33.61 -11.35 10.06
CA PRO A 309 -33.38 -10.73 11.37
C PRO A 309 -32.19 -11.38 12.11
N THR A 310 -31.76 -10.72 13.18
CA THR A 310 -30.67 -11.11 14.08
C THR A 310 -30.98 -12.42 14.81
N SER A 311 -30.13 -13.44 14.65
CA SER A 311 -30.10 -14.64 15.49
C SER A 311 -28.78 -14.67 16.27
N SER A 312 -28.90 -14.77 17.59
CA SER A 312 -27.78 -14.85 18.53
C SER A 312 -26.89 -16.06 18.22
N ALA A 313 -25.63 -15.82 17.86
CA ALA A 313 -24.65 -16.87 17.66
C ALA A 313 -23.53 -16.77 18.71
N VAL A 314 -23.26 -17.94 19.30
CA VAL A 314 -22.04 -18.29 20.04
C VAL A 314 -20.83 -17.64 19.39
N ALA A 315 -19.91 -17.09 20.19
CA ALA A 315 -18.68 -16.49 19.69
C ALA A 315 -17.86 -17.52 18.89
N LEU A 316 -18.01 -17.49 17.57
CA LEU A 316 -17.17 -18.22 16.63
C LEU A 316 -15.77 -17.64 16.73
N ASP A 317 -14.77 -18.51 16.84
CA ASP A 317 -13.37 -18.13 16.72
C ASP A 317 -13.21 -17.26 15.45
N PRO A 318 -12.81 -15.99 15.59
CA PRO A 318 -12.69 -15.06 14.47
C PRO A 318 -11.67 -15.51 13.42
N ASN A 319 -10.78 -16.46 13.77
CA ASN A 319 -9.78 -17.01 12.87
C ASN A 319 -10.21 -18.35 12.21
N SER A 320 -11.41 -18.85 12.51
CA SER A 320 -11.94 -20.07 11.89
C SER A 320 -12.36 -19.84 10.44
N TRP A 321 -12.28 -20.87 9.60
CA TRP A 321 -12.71 -20.78 8.20
C TRP A 321 -14.22 -20.82 8.01
N ALA A 322 -14.98 -20.93 9.11
CA ALA A 322 -16.44 -20.89 9.16
C ALA A 322 -17.11 -21.71 8.03
N ALA A 323 -17.75 -21.07 7.06
CA ALA A 323 -18.46 -21.76 5.98
C ALA A 323 -17.52 -22.60 5.09
N HIS A 324 -16.23 -22.26 5.05
CA HIS A 324 -15.21 -22.94 4.23
C HIS A 324 -14.43 -24.02 5.00
N GLN A 325 -14.75 -24.27 6.27
CA GLN A 325 -13.96 -25.19 7.11
C GLN A 325 -13.82 -26.59 6.51
N TRP A 326 -14.88 -27.11 5.88
CA TRP A 326 -14.86 -28.42 5.24
C TRP A 326 -13.84 -28.51 4.10
N VAL A 327 -13.60 -27.41 3.38
CA VAL A 327 -12.59 -27.34 2.31
C VAL A 327 -11.19 -27.45 2.91
N ILE A 328 -10.95 -26.81 4.05
CA ILE A 328 -9.66 -26.89 4.77
C ILE A 328 -9.40 -28.32 5.23
N ASP A 329 -10.42 -28.97 5.77
CA ASP A 329 -10.34 -30.35 6.25
C ASP A 329 -10.10 -31.35 5.10
N ALA A 330 -10.54 -31.02 3.88
CA ALA A 330 -10.35 -31.83 2.69
C ALA A 330 -8.92 -31.77 2.13
N PHE A 331 -8.13 -30.74 2.46
CA PHE A 331 -6.76 -30.53 1.97
C PHE A 331 -5.76 -30.35 3.13
N PRO A 332 -5.62 -31.35 4.02
CA PRO A 332 -4.78 -31.25 5.19
C PRO A 332 -3.30 -31.12 4.79
N GLY A 333 -2.66 -30.04 5.24
CA GLY A 333 -1.25 -29.78 4.97
C GLY A 333 -1.00 -28.92 3.74
N LEU A 334 -1.91 -28.89 2.76
CA LEU A 334 -1.89 -27.88 1.70
C LEU A 334 -2.43 -26.56 2.21
N LEU A 335 -3.64 -26.57 2.75
CA LEU A 335 -4.32 -25.36 3.20
C LEU A 335 -3.97 -25.01 4.66
N PRO A 336 -3.96 -23.71 4.99
CA PRO A 336 -3.74 -23.25 6.35
C PRO A 336 -4.88 -23.68 7.29
N LYS A 337 -4.53 -24.13 8.51
CA LYS A 337 -5.51 -24.63 9.49
C LYS A 337 -6.48 -23.55 9.97
N THR A 338 -6.00 -22.32 10.11
CA THR A 338 -6.80 -21.12 10.44
C THR A 338 -6.55 -20.03 9.40
N GLN A 339 -7.37 -18.97 9.40
CA GLN A 339 -7.21 -17.85 8.45
C GLN A 339 -5.89 -17.08 8.60
N VAL A 340 -5.17 -17.28 9.71
CA VAL A 340 -3.91 -16.59 10.02
C VAL A 340 -2.69 -17.50 9.94
N ASP A 341 -2.89 -18.81 9.74
CA ASP A 341 -1.80 -19.75 9.51
C ASP A 341 -1.34 -19.71 8.04
N SER A 342 -0.16 -20.24 7.77
CA SER A 342 0.30 -20.52 6.42
C SER A 342 0.09 -21.99 6.05
N GLY A 343 -0.31 -22.23 4.80
CA GLY A 343 -0.37 -23.58 4.21
C GLY A 343 0.99 -24.08 3.74
N PHE A 344 0.98 -25.12 2.90
CA PHE A 344 2.18 -25.68 2.29
C PHE A 344 3.04 -24.60 1.61
N GLN A 345 4.35 -24.63 1.87
CA GLN A 345 5.32 -23.66 1.34
C GLN A 345 4.95 -22.19 1.61
N GLY A 346 4.22 -21.94 2.70
CA GLY A 346 3.92 -20.58 3.14
C GLY A 346 2.74 -19.94 2.41
N ILE A 347 1.90 -20.71 1.71
CA ILE A 347 0.75 -20.12 1.01
C ILE A 347 -0.21 -19.46 2.00
N LEU A 348 -0.67 -18.26 1.66
CA LEU A 348 -1.65 -17.50 2.44
C LEU A 348 -2.95 -17.43 1.66
N CYS A 349 -4.03 -17.96 2.23
CA CYS A 349 -5.32 -18.09 1.57
C CYS A 349 -6.34 -17.07 2.08
N SER A 350 -7.31 -16.74 1.24
CA SER A 350 -8.51 -16.00 1.65
C SER A 350 -9.70 -16.49 0.83
N PRO A 351 -10.92 -16.50 1.40
CA PRO A 351 -12.10 -16.82 0.63
C PRO A 351 -12.42 -15.66 -0.30
N VAL A 352 -12.84 -15.98 -1.53
CA VAL A 352 -13.14 -14.97 -2.55
C VAL A 352 -14.47 -15.25 -3.26
N ASP A 353 -15.08 -14.21 -3.81
CA ASP A 353 -16.24 -14.31 -4.70
C ASP A 353 -15.83 -14.72 -6.13
N GLU A 354 -16.83 -14.86 -7.02
CA GLU A 354 -16.66 -15.14 -8.45
C GLU A 354 -15.78 -14.11 -9.20
N ASN A 355 -15.65 -12.89 -8.66
CA ASN A 355 -14.81 -11.82 -9.19
C ASN A 355 -13.43 -11.78 -8.51
N GLN A 356 -13.06 -12.81 -7.76
CA GLN A 356 -11.84 -12.92 -6.97
C GLN A 356 -11.64 -11.82 -5.92
N ARG A 357 -12.72 -11.21 -5.42
CA ARG A 357 -12.67 -10.25 -4.31
C ARG A 357 -12.77 -11.00 -3.00
N THR A 358 -11.94 -10.63 -2.03
CA THR A 358 -11.99 -11.24 -0.69
C THR A 358 -13.35 -11.02 -0.04
N ILE A 359 -13.92 -12.10 0.51
CA ILE A 359 -15.19 -12.12 1.24
C ILE A 359 -14.97 -12.55 2.69
N ASP A 360 -15.96 -12.35 3.54
CA ASP A 360 -15.95 -12.90 4.90
C ASP A 360 -16.06 -14.43 4.84
N ALA A 361 -15.27 -15.17 5.63
CA ALA A 361 -15.32 -16.64 5.64
C ALA A 361 -16.64 -17.21 6.16
N ARG A 362 -17.49 -16.40 6.80
CA ARG A 362 -18.84 -16.78 7.23
C ARG A 362 -19.87 -16.66 6.11
N GLU A 363 -19.48 -16.13 4.96
CA GLU A 363 -20.36 -15.91 3.83
C GLU A 363 -20.79 -17.24 3.18
N THR A 364 -22.10 -17.48 3.13
CA THR A 364 -22.68 -18.71 2.54
C THR A 364 -23.53 -18.44 1.30
N ARG A 365 -23.54 -17.19 0.80
CA ARG A 365 -24.36 -16.79 -0.36
C ARG A 365 -23.91 -17.38 -1.69
N TYR A 366 -22.74 -18.01 -1.76
CA TYR A 366 -22.16 -18.56 -2.98
C TYR A 366 -22.34 -20.08 -3.05
N SER A 367 -22.65 -20.60 -4.24
CA SER A 367 -22.77 -22.05 -4.52
C SER A 367 -21.42 -22.75 -4.65
N THR A 368 -20.32 -21.99 -4.66
CA THR A 368 -18.95 -22.50 -4.73
C THR A 368 -18.11 -21.86 -3.63
N HIS A 369 -17.33 -22.69 -2.94
CA HIS A 369 -16.34 -22.27 -1.97
C HIS A 369 -15.02 -22.05 -2.71
N THR A 370 -14.68 -20.78 -2.95
CA THR A 370 -13.41 -20.42 -3.62
C THR A 370 -12.41 -19.87 -2.63
N LEU A 371 -11.22 -20.46 -2.57
CA LEU A 371 -10.07 -19.97 -1.84
C LEU A 371 -9.00 -19.50 -2.83
N ALA A 372 -8.60 -18.23 -2.73
CA ALA A 372 -7.46 -17.70 -3.45
C ALA A 372 -6.27 -17.60 -2.51
N CYS A 373 -5.17 -18.26 -2.87
CA CYS A 373 -3.96 -18.33 -2.08
C CYS A 373 -2.78 -17.70 -2.82
N ASN A 374 -2.01 -16.88 -2.13
CA ASN A 374 -0.77 -16.31 -2.65
C ASN A 374 0.40 -17.20 -2.26
N GLY A 375 1.21 -17.60 -3.24
CA GLY A 375 2.42 -18.37 -3.01
C GLY A 375 3.65 -17.49 -2.79
N ASN A 376 4.77 -18.14 -2.50
CA ASN A 376 6.08 -17.54 -2.26
C ASN A 376 6.79 -17.04 -3.55
N ARG A 377 6.17 -17.21 -4.72
CA ARG A 377 6.73 -16.96 -6.07
C ARG A 377 7.91 -17.86 -6.43
N ASP A 378 8.02 -19.02 -5.79
CA ASP A 378 9.04 -20.03 -6.09
C ASP A 378 8.52 -21.47 -5.89
N PRO A 379 8.04 -22.16 -6.94
CA PRO A 379 7.62 -21.59 -8.23
C PRO A 379 6.21 -20.96 -8.14
N VAL A 380 5.42 -21.27 -7.12
CA VAL A 380 4.00 -20.91 -7.07
C VAL A 380 3.80 -19.44 -6.74
N SER A 381 3.18 -18.70 -7.66
CA SER A 381 2.78 -17.31 -7.44
C SER A 381 1.37 -17.22 -6.89
N ARG A 382 0.45 -18.03 -7.41
CA ARG A 382 -0.95 -18.06 -6.98
C ARG A 382 -1.52 -19.46 -7.08
N LEU A 383 -2.42 -19.78 -6.16
CA LEU A 383 -3.17 -21.02 -6.10
C LEU A 383 -4.64 -20.67 -5.91
N ILE A 384 -5.54 -21.26 -6.69
CA ILE A 384 -6.98 -21.05 -6.61
C ILE A 384 -7.62 -22.43 -6.44
N LEU A 385 -8.34 -22.62 -5.34
CA LEU A 385 -9.11 -23.82 -5.08
C LEU A 385 -10.60 -23.48 -5.12
N GLN A 386 -11.35 -24.17 -5.97
CA GLN A 386 -12.79 -24.00 -6.11
C GLN A 386 -13.47 -25.31 -5.79
N CYS A 387 -14.38 -25.33 -4.83
CA CYS A 387 -15.15 -26.51 -4.46
C CYS A 387 -16.65 -26.23 -4.53
N GLY A 388 -17.39 -27.02 -5.31
CA GLY A 388 -18.85 -26.92 -5.36
C GLY A 388 -19.51 -27.65 -4.19
N THR A 389 -20.68 -27.15 -3.77
CA THR A 389 -21.42 -27.71 -2.63
C THR A 389 -22.20 -28.98 -3.00
N ASP A 390 -22.88 -28.98 -4.15
CA ASP A 390 -23.74 -30.10 -4.61
C ASP A 390 -23.32 -30.68 -5.97
N GLU A 391 -22.68 -29.88 -6.81
CA GLU A 391 -22.17 -30.28 -8.13
C GLU A 391 -20.67 -30.00 -8.23
N PRO A 392 -19.92 -30.72 -9.09
CA PRO A 392 -18.52 -30.43 -9.30
C PRO A 392 -18.30 -28.99 -9.78
N ALA A 393 -17.29 -28.32 -9.21
CA ALA A 393 -16.88 -27.02 -9.72
C ALA A 393 -16.55 -27.14 -11.21
N PRO A 394 -16.99 -26.18 -12.04
CA PRO A 394 -16.75 -26.24 -13.47
C PRO A 394 -15.25 -26.34 -13.75
N GLU A 395 -14.86 -27.31 -14.58
CA GLU A 395 -13.46 -27.43 -15.02
C GLU A 395 -13.08 -26.13 -15.74
N PHE A 396 -12.01 -25.50 -15.28
CA PHE A 396 -11.46 -24.33 -15.96
C PHE A 396 -11.02 -24.76 -17.36
N LYS A 397 -11.61 -24.15 -18.40
CA LYS A 397 -11.17 -24.37 -19.77
C LYS A 397 -9.82 -23.65 -19.95
N PRO A 398 -8.81 -24.28 -20.56
CA PRO A 398 -7.54 -23.62 -20.82
C PRO A 398 -7.76 -22.28 -21.48
N SER A 399 -6.94 -21.27 -21.15
CA SER A 399 -6.95 -20.02 -21.93
C SER A 399 -6.83 -20.38 -23.42
N PRO A 400 -7.52 -19.69 -24.34
CA PRO A 400 -7.37 -19.91 -25.77
C PRO A 400 -5.91 -19.79 -26.26
N ARG A 401 -5.02 -19.20 -25.46
CA ARG A 401 -3.59 -19.02 -25.73
C ARG A 401 -2.68 -19.89 -24.85
N ALA A 402 -3.24 -20.81 -24.07
CA ALA A 402 -2.47 -21.77 -23.30
C ALA A 402 -1.99 -22.92 -24.20
N THR A 403 -0.71 -23.28 -24.09
CA THR A 403 -0.14 -24.46 -24.77
C THR A 403 -0.03 -25.59 -23.76
N VAL A 404 -0.81 -26.66 -23.93
CA VAL A 404 -0.74 -27.83 -23.05
C VAL A 404 0.60 -28.54 -23.25
N ILE A 405 1.34 -28.70 -22.16
CA ILE A 405 2.66 -29.35 -22.13
C ILE A 405 2.52 -30.81 -21.69
N GLY A 406 1.63 -31.09 -20.73
CA GLY A 406 1.29 -32.45 -20.34
C GLY A 406 -0.05 -32.56 -19.63
N ASP A 407 -0.56 -33.79 -19.62
CA ASP A 407 -1.93 -34.15 -19.32
C ASP A 407 -1.93 -35.64 -18.93
N GLU A 408 -2.15 -35.95 -17.65
CA GLU A 408 -2.10 -37.32 -17.15
C GLU A 408 -3.03 -37.55 -15.94
N ASP A 409 -3.49 -38.79 -15.81
CA ASP A 409 -4.12 -39.27 -14.58
C ASP A 409 -3.06 -39.53 -13.51
N TRP A 410 -3.36 -39.17 -12.26
CA TRP A 410 -2.44 -39.35 -11.14
C TRP A 410 -3.06 -40.22 -10.05
N GLN A 411 -2.19 -40.97 -9.35
CA GLN A 411 -2.55 -41.76 -8.19
C GLN A 411 -1.44 -41.68 -7.13
N ARG A 412 -1.81 -41.27 -5.91
CA ARG A 412 -0.94 -41.15 -4.73
C ARG A 412 -1.65 -41.80 -3.53
N PRO A 413 -0.93 -42.09 -2.42
CA PRO A 413 -1.59 -42.56 -1.19
C PRO A 413 -2.70 -41.62 -0.70
N SER A 414 -2.61 -40.33 -1.03
CA SER A 414 -3.60 -39.34 -0.66
C SER A 414 -4.82 -39.27 -1.58
N GLY A 415 -4.85 -39.96 -2.73
CA GLY A 415 -6.01 -40.03 -3.64
C GLY A 415 -5.63 -40.23 -5.10
N ARG A 416 -6.60 -40.09 -6.01
CA ARG A 416 -6.36 -40.03 -7.46
C ARG A 416 -7.20 -38.93 -8.12
N GLY A 417 -6.83 -38.60 -9.35
CA GLY A 417 -7.51 -37.60 -10.15
C GLY A 417 -6.78 -37.38 -11.47
N HIS A 418 -6.93 -36.18 -12.02
CA HIS A 418 -6.29 -35.80 -13.27
C HIS A 418 -5.47 -34.52 -13.07
N VAL A 419 -4.33 -34.40 -13.74
CA VAL A 419 -3.46 -33.22 -13.71
C VAL A 419 -3.08 -32.81 -15.13
N ARG A 420 -3.19 -31.53 -15.41
CA ARG A 420 -2.79 -30.91 -16.67
C ARG A 420 -1.90 -29.72 -16.39
N TRP A 421 -0.81 -29.56 -17.14
CA TRP A 421 0.04 -28.37 -17.06
C TRP A 421 0.28 -27.77 -18.43
N SER A 422 0.27 -26.45 -18.47
CA SER A 422 0.33 -25.66 -19.70
C SER A 422 1.16 -24.40 -19.52
N ASP A 423 1.65 -23.87 -20.63
CA ASP A 423 2.31 -22.57 -20.69
C ASP A 423 1.29 -21.51 -21.11
N THR A 424 1.17 -20.43 -20.33
CA THR A 424 0.34 -19.27 -20.67
C THR A 424 1.18 -18.10 -21.14
N THR A 425 0.69 -17.42 -22.18
CA THR A 425 1.34 -16.25 -22.81
C THR A 425 0.53 -14.96 -22.61
N ASP A 426 -0.53 -14.99 -21.78
CA ASP A 426 -1.46 -13.86 -21.56
C ASP A 426 -0.96 -12.81 -20.56
N VAL A 427 0.29 -12.92 -20.10
CA VAL A 427 0.94 -12.01 -19.15
C VAL A 427 2.28 -11.53 -19.73
N ASP A 428 2.77 -10.36 -19.27
CA ASP A 428 4.02 -9.72 -19.76
C ASP A 428 5.27 -10.62 -19.68
N ARG A 429 5.18 -11.79 -19.02
CA ARG A 429 6.21 -12.83 -18.95
C ARG A 429 5.55 -14.21 -19.06
N PRO A 430 6.16 -15.20 -19.73
CA PRO A 430 5.67 -16.58 -19.74
C PRO A 430 5.48 -17.10 -18.31
N ALA A 431 4.34 -17.74 -18.05
CA ALA A 431 4.05 -18.39 -16.78
C ALA A 431 3.46 -19.78 -17.03
N GLY A 432 3.67 -20.67 -16.07
CA GLY A 432 3.01 -21.97 -16.02
C GLY A 432 1.64 -21.89 -15.38
N GLU A 433 0.76 -22.77 -15.82
CA GLU A 433 -0.51 -23.09 -15.17
C GLU A 433 -0.61 -24.61 -15.01
N LEU A 434 -0.94 -25.06 -13.81
CA LEU A 434 -1.15 -26.46 -13.46
C LEU A 434 -2.54 -26.61 -12.85
N GLN A 435 -3.37 -27.45 -13.44
CA GLN A 435 -4.77 -27.67 -13.07
C GLN A 435 -4.97 -29.11 -12.64
N LEU A 436 -5.73 -29.30 -11.56
CA LEU A 436 -6.00 -30.61 -10.99
C LEU A 436 -7.48 -30.80 -10.71
N THR A 437 -7.94 -32.02 -10.97
CA THR A 437 -9.23 -32.53 -10.53
C THR A 437 -9.02 -33.77 -9.66
N PHE A 438 -10.03 -34.13 -8.86
CA PHE A 438 -9.97 -35.24 -7.92
C PHE A 438 -11.10 -36.22 -8.19
N ALA A 439 -10.81 -37.51 -8.12
CA ALA A 439 -11.78 -38.57 -8.41
C ALA A 439 -12.32 -39.27 -7.15
N ASP A 440 -11.84 -38.91 -5.95
CA ASP A 440 -12.21 -39.57 -4.70
C ASP A 440 -12.52 -38.60 -3.54
N GLY A 441 -13.42 -39.05 -2.65
CA GLY A 441 -13.70 -38.41 -1.36
C GLY A 441 -14.42 -37.06 -1.46
N PRO A 442 -14.29 -36.18 -0.46
CA PRO A 442 -14.95 -34.87 -0.45
C PRO A 442 -14.39 -33.89 -1.48
N ARG A 443 -13.28 -34.23 -2.15
CA ARG A 443 -12.62 -33.38 -3.15
C ARG A 443 -13.16 -33.56 -4.56
N THR A 444 -14.08 -34.51 -4.80
CA THR A 444 -14.64 -34.76 -6.14
C THR A 444 -15.35 -33.55 -6.74
N THR A 445 -15.79 -32.62 -5.90
CA THR A 445 -16.40 -31.36 -6.34
C THR A 445 -15.41 -30.20 -6.44
N CYS A 446 -14.12 -30.46 -6.20
CA CYS A 446 -13.07 -29.46 -6.17
C CYS A 446 -12.19 -29.46 -7.43
N VAL A 447 -11.76 -28.27 -7.82
CA VAL A 447 -10.75 -28.03 -8.86
C VAL A 447 -9.67 -27.12 -8.27
N LEU A 448 -8.42 -27.51 -8.45
CA LEU A 448 -7.26 -26.76 -7.97
C LEU A 448 -6.45 -26.23 -9.16
N THR A 449 -6.19 -24.94 -9.19
CA THR A 449 -5.37 -24.28 -10.22
C THR A 449 -4.19 -23.59 -9.57
N VAL A 450 -2.99 -23.84 -10.09
CA VAL A 450 -1.71 -23.31 -9.59
C VAL A 450 -1.02 -22.58 -10.72
N THR A 451 -0.63 -21.32 -10.48
CA THR A 451 0.07 -20.49 -11.48
C THR A 451 1.38 -19.94 -10.93
N GLY A 452 2.36 -19.78 -11.80
CA GLY A 452 3.69 -19.30 -11.44
C GLY A 452 4.79 -19.89 -12.32
N GLY A 453 5.99 -20.01 -11.77
CA GLY A 453 7.16 -20.59 -12.44
C GLY A 453 7.52 -19.89 -13.76
N THR A 454 8.42 -20.51 -14.52
CA THR A 454 8.74 -20.07 -15.88
C THR A 454 7.98 -20.83 -16.97
N SER A 455 7.36 -21.96 -16.63
CA SER A 455 6.56 -22.82 -17.52
C SER A 455 5.68 -23.75 -16.68
N GLY A 456 4.68 -24.38 -17.30
CA GLY A 456 3.87 -25.42 -16.66
C GLY A 456 4.74 -26.58 -16.19
N GLN A 457 5.79 -26.91 -16.95
CA GLN A 457 6.76 -27.96 -16.59
C GLN A 457 7.54 -27.61 -15.32
N ASP A 458 7.92 -26.35 -15.12
CA ASP A 458 8.63 -25.88 -13.92
C ASP A 458 7.78 -26.07 -12.64
N ILE A 459 6.49 -25.75 -12.71
CA ILE A 459 5.55 -26.00 -11.60
C ILE A 459 5.38 -27.51 -11.36
N PHE A 460 5.25 -28.29 -12.43
CA PHE A 460 5.08 -29.74 -12.34
C PHE A 460 6.29 -30.44 -11.68
N ASP A 461 7.50 -30.02 -12.01
CA ASP A 461 8.70 -30.65 -11.46
C ASP A 461 9.02 -30.22 -10.03
N ARG A 462 8.78 -28.95 -9.68
CA ARG A 462 9.23 -28.35 -8.40
C ARG A 462 8.16 -28.22 -7.33
N TRP A 463 6.88 -28.23 -7.70
CA TRP A 463 5.78 -28.07 -6.74
C TRP A 463 4.87 -29.30 -6.70
N TRP A 464 4.43 -29.78 -7.87
CA TRP A 464 3.45 -30.87 -7.94
C TRP A 464 3.93 -32.15 -7.24
N ARG A 465 5.21 -32.53 -7.39
CA ARG A 465 5.76 -33.76 -6.75
C ARG A 465 5.62 -33.77 -5.23
N ASP A 466 5.86 -32.63 -4.59
CA ASP A 466 5.92 -32.51 -3.13
C ASP A 466 4.65 -31.91 -2.51
N GLY A 467 3.71 -31.43 -3.34
CA GLY A 467 2.43 -30.89 -2.92
C GLY A 467 1.61 -31.89 -2.08
N PRO A 468 1.21 -31.53 -0.84
CA PRO A 468 0.41 -32.39 0.03
C PRO A 468 -1.06 -32.34 -0.38
N LEU A 469 -1.45 -33.21 -1.32
CA LEU A 469 -2.76 -33.18 -1.96
C LEU A 469 -3.82 -33.97 -1.25
#